data_AF-A0A1A9D462-F1
#
_entry.id   AF-A0A1A9D462-F1
#
_cell.length_a   1.000
_cell.length_b   1.000
_cell.length_c   1.000
_cell.angle_alpha   90.00
_cell.angle_beta   90.00
_cell.angle_gamma   90.00
#
_symmetry.space_group_name_H-M   'P 1'
#
loop_
_entity.id
_entity.type
_entity.pdbx_description
1 polymer ?
#
loop_
_entity_poly.entity_id
_entity_poly.type
_entity_poly.pdbx_seq_one_letter_code
_entity_poly.pdbx_strand_id
1 'polypeptide(L)'
;MPSSAEPAHPEHTVTGPPGNVIHFGRRLTTRTGRGRRTPQPAPPESAVDTPQQRLAETAEAFFLAAETSLTDEATAAAYRTTLTLVQLMLDGSRAQDLVGEAEHQHLTGMVNGLRDAPDHL
;
A
#
# COMPACT_ATOMS: atom_id res chain seq x y z
N MET A 1 -11.54 -32.46 -34.13
CA MET A 1 -12.96 -32.11 -33.94
C MET A 1 -13.37 -32.65 -32.57
N PRO A 2 -13.44 -31.78 -31.54
CA PRO A 2 -13.55 -32.16 -30.13
C PRO A 2 -14.99 -32.48 -29.71
N SER A 3 -15.16 -33.60 -28.99
CA SER A 3 -16.36 -33.86 -28.18
C SER A 3 -16.14 -33.22 -26.81
N SER A 4 -16.87 -32.14 -26.56
CA SER A 4 -16.83 -31.39 -25.29
C SER A 4 -17.54 -32.20 -24.21
N ALA A 5 -16.79 -32.80 -23.31
CA ALA A 5 -17.31 -33.20 -22.01
C ALA A 5 -17.28 -31.95 -21.12
N GLU A 6 -18.47 -31.48 -20.80
CA GLU A 6 -18.77 -30.41 -19.85
C GLU A 6 -18.21 -30.76 -18.45
N PRO A 7 -17.33 -29.94 -17.86
CA PRO A 7 -17.00 -30.11 -16.45
C PRO A 7 -18.17 -29.62 -15.60
N ALA A 8 -18.79 -30.54 -14.88
CA ALA A 8 -19.82 -30.25 -13.89
C ALA A 8 -19.33 -29.16 -12.92
N HIS A 9 -20.06 -28.04 -12.87
CA HIS A 9 -19.89 -27.01 -11.86
C HIS A 9 -20.07 -27.62 -10.45
N PRO A 10 -19.10 -27.50 -9.54
CA PRO A 10 -19.42 -27.61 -8.13
C PRO A 10 -20.17 -26.35 -7.72
N GLU A 11 -21.49 -26.47 -7.55
CA GLU A 11 -22.30 -25.49 -6.85
C GLU A 11 -21.76 -25.33 -5.42
N HIS A 12 -21.09 -24.21 -5.16
CA HIS A 12 -20.78 -23.76 -3.81
C HIS A 12 -22.08 -23.44 -3.07
N THR A 13 -22.68 -24.44 -2.44
CA THR A 13 -23.74 -24.22 -1.44
C THR A 13 -23.10 -24.23 -0.06
N VAL A 14 -22.50 -23.10 0.33
CA VAL A 14 -22.22 -22.81 1.74
C VAL A 14 -23.44 -22.06 2.28
N THR A 15 -24.45 -22.81 2.69
CA THR A 15 -25.56 -22.30 3.50
C THR A 15 -25.08 -22.19 4.95
N GLY A 16 -24.35 -21.12 5.25
CA GLY A 16 -24.08 -20.67 6.61
C GLY A 16 -25.09 -19.59 7.01
N PRO A 17 -25.55 -19.52 8.27
CA PRO A 17 -26.48 -18.49 8.71
C PRO A 17 -25.82 -17.11 8.55
N PRO A 18 -26.56 -16.03 8.23
CA PRO A 18 -25.98 -14.70 8.22
C PRO A 18 -25.45 -14.41 9.63
N GLY A 19 -24.13 -14.44 9.76
CA GLY A 19 -23.42 -14.06 10.97
C GLY A 19 -23.81 -12.64 11.31
N ASN A 20 -24.73 -12.52 12.27
CA ASN A 20 -25.27 -11.26 12.74
C ASN A 20 -24.12 -10.49 13.41
N VAL A 21 -23.57 -9.50 12.72
CA VAL A 21 -22.58 -8.60 13.31
C VAL A 21 -23.25 -7.86 14.46
N ILE A 22 -22.83 -8.17 15.69
CA ILE A 22 -23.32 -7.47 16.88
C ILE A 22 -22.72 -6.06 16.85
N HIS A 23 -23.49 -5.10 16.35
CA HIS A 23 -23.17 -3.69 16.53
C HIS A 23 -23.33 -3.32 18.01
N PHE A 24 -22.22 -3.15 18.73
CA PHE A 24 -22.18 -2.62 20.10
C PHE A 24 -22.47 -1.10 20.15
N GLY A 25 -23.49 -0.65 19.42
CA GLY A 25 -23.80 0.76 19.20
C GLY A 25 -25.24 1.17 19.46
N ARG A 26 -26.05 0.33 20.13
CA ARG A 26 -27.43 0.70 20.49
C ARG A 26 -27.64 0.69 21.99
N ARG A 27 -27.03 1.66 22.68
CA ARG A 27 -27.59 2.11 23.96
C ARG A 27 -28.87 2.85 23.65
N LEU A 28 -29.99 2.22 24.03
CA LEU A 28 -31.29 2.84 24.13
C LEU A 28 -31.17 4.17 24.88
N THR A 29 -31.73 5.20 24.26
CA THR A 29 -31.94 6.53 24.79
C THR A 29 -32.73 6.49 26.11
N THR A 30 -32.09 6.90 27.20
CA THR A 30 -32.80 7.56 28.30
C THR A 30 -32.19 8.94 28.53
N ARG A 31 -33.13 9.89 28.62
CA ARG A 31 -32.99 11.34 28.59
C ARG A 31 -32.38 11.86 29.89
N THR A 32 -31.83 13.06 29.80
CA THR A 32 -31.46 14.02 30.87
C THR A 32 -30.08 13.84 31.52
N GLY A 33 -29.15 14.72 31.15
CA GLY A 33 -27.85 14.86 31.79
C GLY A 33 -27.09 16.06 31.22
N ARG A 34 -27.29 17.23 31.83
CA ARG A 34 -26.51 18.45 31.60
C ARG A 34 -25.07 18.17 32.04
N GLY A 35 -24.12 18.02 31.12
CA GLY A 35 -22.73 17.71 31.49
C GLY A 35 -21.75 17.75 30.33
N ARG A 36 -20.92 18.81 30.31
CA ARG A 36 -19.56 18.90 29.77
C ARG A 36 -19.33 18.31 28.36
N ARG A 37 -19.28 19.20 27.35
CA ARG A 37 -18.66 18.90 26.04
C ARG A 37 -17.20 18.49 26.27
N THR A 38 -16.92 17.20 26.30
CA THR A 38 -15.59 16.69 25.97
C THR A 38 -15.36 16.95 24.48
N PRO A 39 -14.19 17.48 24.05
CA PRO A 39 -13.84 17.51 22.65
C PRO A 39 -13.91 16.08 22.10
N GLN A 40 -14.79 15.86 21.13
CA GLN A 40 -14.76 14.65 20.31
C GLN A 40 -13.34 14.55 19.73
N PRO A 41 -12.62 13.43 19.89
CA PRO A 41 -11.39 13.20 19.13
C PRO A 41 -11.73 13.38 17.65
N ALA A 42 -10.94 14.18 16.94
CA ALA A 42 -11.08 14.28 15.49
C ALA A 42 -11.10 12.86 14.90
N PRO A 43 -12.00 12.56 13.95
CA PRO A 43 -11.89 11.33 13.18
C PRO A 43 -10.44 11.19 12.68
N PRO A 44 -9.84 9.99 12.72
CA PRO A 44 -8.50 9.82 12.15
C PRO A 44 -8.55 10.35 10.73
N GLU A 45 -7.66 11.31 10.44
CA GLU A 45 -7.50 11.84 9.09
C GLU A 45 -7.39 10.64 8.16
N SER A 46 -8.39 10.48 7.31
CA SER A 46 -8.42 9.39 6.34
C SER A 46 -7.12 9.52 5.57
N ALA A 47 -6.27 8.48 5.63
CA ALA A 47 -4.98 8.45 4.95
C ALA A 47 -5.17 9.09 3.58
N VAL A 48 -4.55 10.26 3.38
CA VAL A 48 -4.73 11.01 2.14
C VAL A 48 -4.18 10.10 1.06
N ASP A 49 -5.06 9.66 0.15
CA ASP A 49 -4.75 8.74 -0.94
C ASP A 49 -3.88 9.44 -1.98
N THR A 50 -2.66 9.77 -1.57
CA THR A 50 -1.67 10.44 -2.40
C THR A 50 -1.05 9.42 -3.35
N PRO A 51 -0.61 9.85 -4.55
CA PRO A 51 0.18 8.99 -5.42
C PRO A 51 1.40 8.36 -4.73
N GLN A 52 2.02 9.08 -3.80
CA GLN A 52 3.18 8.64 -3.02
C GLN A 52 2.81 7.53 -2.04
N GLN A 53 1.69 7.66 -1.33
CA GLN A 53 1.14 6.62 -0.45
C GLN A 53 0.88 5.33 -1.21
N ARG A 54 0.25 5.41 -2.40
CA ARG A 54 -0.02 4.22 -3.23
C ARG A 54 1.24 3.55 -3.75
N LEU A 55 2.27 4.33 -4.08
CA LEU A 55 3.57 3.80 -4.47
C LEU A 55 4.24 3.08 -3.30
N ALA A 56 4.17 3.67 -2.10
CA ALA A 56 4.68 3.08 -0.88
C ALA A 56 4.00 1.75 -0.54
N GLU A 57 2.66 1.72 -0.57
CA GLU A 57 1.88 0.50 -0.36
C GLU A 57 2.18 -0.58 -1.41
N THR A 58 2.38 -0.18 -2.68
CA THR A 58 2.77 -1.12 -3.73
C THR A 58 4.16 -1.69 -3.49
N ALA A 59 5.12 -0.86 -3.07
CA ALA A 59 6.46 -1.31 -2.70
C ALA A 59 6.38 -2.27 -1.50
N GLU A 60 5.64 -1.92 -0.45
CA GLU A 60 5.45 -2.76 0.73
C GLU A 60 4.84 -4.13 0.36
N ALA A 61 3.84 -4.15 -0.53
CA ALA A 61 3.26 -5.40 -1.02
C ALA A 61 4.29 -6.33 -1.69
N PHE A 62 5.28 -5.77 -2.41
CA PHE A 62 6.36 -6.55 -3.00
C PHE A 62 7.28 -7.17 -1.93
N PHE A 63 7.59 -6.43 -0.87
CA PHE A 63 8.43 -6.94 0.22
C PHE A 63 7.69 -7.98 1.07
N LEU A 64 6.41 -7.76 1.36
CA LEU A 64 5.56 -8.70 2.07
C LEU A 64 5.43 -10.03 1.33
N ALA A 65 5.35 -9.99 -0.01
CA ALA A 65 5.35 -11.21 -0.83
C ALA A 65 6.67 -12.01 -0.74
N ALA A 66 7.77 -11.36 -0.37
CA ALA A 66 9.07 -11.99 -0.12
C ALA A 66 9.31 -12.30 1.37
N GLU A 67 8.26 -12.27 2.21
CA GLU A 67 8.33 -12.47 3.67
C GLU A 67 9.22 -11.45 4.40
N THR A 68 9.32 -10.24 3.85
CA THR A 68 10.05 -9.09 4.41
C THR A 68 9.12 -7.87 4.52
N SER A 69 9.54 -6.77 5.15
CA SER A 69 8.73 -5.55 5.24
C SER A 69 9.62 -4.32 5.20
N LEU A 70 9.21 -3.27 4.50
CA LEU A 70 9.89 -1.97 4.50
C LEU A 70 9.71 -1.21 5.82
N THR A 71 8.83 -1.66 6.72
CA THR A 71 8.74 -1.12 8.09
C THR A 71 9.87 -1.63 8.99
N ASP A 72 10.54 -2.72 8.61
CA ASP A 72 11.77 -3.17 9.27
C ASP A 72 12.95 -2.30 8.84
N GLU A 73 13.64 -1.69 9.80
CA GLU A 73 14.72 -0.73 9.54
C GLU A 73 15.87 -1.34 8.72
N ALA A 74 16.20 -2.61 8.96
CA ALA A 74 17.28 -3.27 8.22
C ALA A 74 16.90 -3.46 6.74
N THR A 75 15.66 -3.86 6.48
CA THR A 75 15.11 -4.01 5.12
C THR A 75 14.97 -2.65 4.42
N ALA A 76 14.49 -1.62 5.12
CA ALA A 76 14.41 -0.24 4.60
C ALA A 76 15.79 0.32 4.24
N ALA A 77 16.80 0.09 5.08
CA ALA A 77 18.17 0.51 4.82
C ALA A 77 18.77 -0.20 3.59
N ALA A 78 18.55 -1.51 3.46
CA ALA A 78 18.98 -2.27 2.29
C ALA A 78 18.31 -1.75 1.01
N TYR A 79 16.99 -1.51 1.04
CA TYR A 79 16.22 -0.94 -0.05
C TYR A 79 16.76 0.42 -0.51
N ARG A 80 16.95 1.37 0.42
CA ARG A 80 17.51 2.70 0.12
C ARG A 80 18.93 2.61 -0.46
N THR A 81 19.73 1.66 0.02
CA THR A 81 21.08 1.41 -0.51
C THR A 81 21.03 0.89 -1.95
N THR A 82 20.14 -0.05 -2.25
CA THR A 82 19.95 -0.56 -3.62
C THR A 82 19.51 0.56 -4.57
N LEU A 83 18.60 1.43 -4.17
CA LEU A 83 18.18 2.56 -5.01
C LEU A 83 19.32 3.58 -5.23
N THR A 84 20.19 3.76 -4.24
CA THR A 84 21.41 4.58 -4.40
C THR A 84 22.34 4.00 -5.46
N LEU A 85 22.50 2.68 -5.50
CA LEU A 85 23.27 1.99 -6.55
C LEU A 85 22.62 2.17 -7.93
N VAL A 86 21.30 2.05 -8.03
CA VAL A 86 20.56 2.27 -9.29
C VAL A 86 20.75 3.71 -9.79
N GLN A 87 20.67 4.71 -8.90
CA GLN A 87 20.92 6.11 -9.28
C GLN A 87 22.35 6.29 -9.84
N LEU A 88 23.36 5.70 -9.18
CA LEU A 88 24.73 5.74 -9.67
C LEU A 88 24.89 5.12 -11.06
N MET A 89 24.19 4.02 -11.33
CA MET A 89 24.18 3.39 -12.66
C MET A 89 23.55 4.31 -13.70
N LEU A 90 22.42 4.96 -13.40
CA LEU A 90 21.76 5.91 -14.30
C LEU A 90 22.66 7.11 -14.62
N ASP A 91 23.32 7.68 -13.59
CA ASP A 91 24.27 8.78 -13.76
C ASP A 91 25.45 8.37 -14.64
N GLY A 92 25.97 7.15 -14.43
CA GLY A 92 27.02 6.57 -15.26
C GLY A 92 26.60 6.32 -16.70
N SER A 93 25.35 5.90 -16.93
CA SER A 93 24.78 5.74 -18.28
C SER A 93 24.61 7.08 -18.98
N ARG A 94 24.17 8.12 -18.26
CA ARG A 94 24.08 9.48 -18.79
C ARG A 94 25.45 10.05 -19.16
N ALA A 95 26.46 9.82 -18.34
CA ALA A 95 27.83 10.27 -18.58
C ALA A 95 28.49 9.58 -19.80
N GLN A 96 27.99 8.41 -20.19
CA GLN A 96 28.42 7.67 -21.39
C GLN A 96 27.50 7.93 -22.60
N ASP A 97 26.59 8.91 -22.50
CA ASP A 97 25.60 9.24 -23.53
C ASP A 97 24.72 8.04 -23.97
N LEU A 98 24.58 7.03 -23.10
CA LEU A 98 23.68 5.87 -23.33
C LEU A 98 22.23 6.20 -23.02
N VAL A 99 22.00 7.21 -22.17
CA VAL A 99 20.68 7.73 -21.80
C VAL A 99 20.67 9.23 -22.04
N GLY A 100 19.66 9.72 -22.75
CA GLY A 100 19.49 11.14 -23.02
C GLY A 100 19.10 11.94 -21.77
N GLU A 101 19.31 13.25 -21.80
CA GLU A 101 19.06 14.15 -20.67
C GLU A 101 17.62 14.07 -20.13
N ALA A 102 16.63 14.17 -21.01
CA ALA A 102 15.22 14.13 -20.62
C ALA A 102 14.84 12.79 -19.97
N GLU A 103 15.41 11.70 -20.47
CA GLU A 103 15.13 10.35 -20.00
C GLU A 103 15.83 10.08 -18.67
N HIS A 104 17.07 10.56 -18.51
CA HIS A 104 17.79 10.54 -17.24
C HIS A 104 17.04 11.32 -16.15
N GLN A 105 16.54 12.51 -16.46
CA GLN A 105 15.74 13.31 -15.52
C GLN A 105 14.46 12.60 -15.10
N HIS A 106 13.75 11.99 -16.06
CA HIS A 106 12.53 11.24 -15.78
C HIS A 106 12.79 10.04 -14.86
N LEU A 107 13.80 9.22 -15.20
CA LEU A 107 14.16 8.03 -14.42
C LEU A 107 14.68 8.39 -13.02
N THR A 108 15.48 9.45 -12.91
CA THR A 108 15.93 9.97 -11.61
C THR A 108 14.74 10.41 -10.75
N GLY A 109 13.74 11.07 -11.35
CA GLY A 109 12.50 11.43 -10.65
C GLY A 109 11.76 10.19 -10.11
N MET A 110 11.68 9.12 -10.90
CA MET A 110 11.06 7.86 -10.47
C MET A 110 11.84 7.18 -9.33
N VAL A 111 13.17 7.11 -9.43
CA VAL A 111 14.03 6.52 -8.39
C VAL A 111 13.93 7.30 -7.08
N ASN A 112 13.89 8.64 -7.14
CA ASN A 112 13.69 9.47 -5.96
C ASN A 112 12.31 9.25 -5.34
N GLY A 113 11.25 9.18 -6.16
CA GLY A 113 9.91 8.88 -5.66
C GLY A 113 9.81 7.51 -4.99
N LEU A 114 10.54 6.50 -5.49
CA LEU A 114 10.64 5.19 -4.85
C LEU A 114 11.45 5.24 -3.56
N ARG A 115 12.51 6.04 -3.51
CA ARG A 115 13.39 6.13 -2.34
C ARG A 115 12.67 6.61 -1.08
N ASP A 116 11.71 7.49 -1.26
CA ASP A 116 10.91 8.08 -0.17
C ASP A 116 9.72 7.19 0.24
N ALA A 117 9.47 6.08 -0.47
CA ALA A 117 8.35 5.19 -0.20
C ALA A 117 8.27 4.68 1.26
N PRO A 118 9.36 4.22 1.92
CA PRO A 118 9.28 3.74 3.30
C PRO A 118 8.87 4.83 4.30
N ASP A 119 9.12 6.11 3.98
CA ASP A 119 8.79 7.23 4.87
C ASP A 119 7.28 7.57 4.82
N HIS A 120 6.53 6.91 3.91
CA HIS A 120 5.09 7.03 3.74
C HIS A 120 4.31 5.79 4.22
N LEU A 121 4.97 4.80 4.83
CA LEU A 121 4.32 3.60 5.41
C LEU A 121 4.01 3.78 6.90
#